data_AF-A0A7W5SJ88-F1
#
_entry.id   AF-A0A7W5SJ88-F1
#
_cell.length_a   1.000
_cell.length_b   1.000
_cell.length_c   1.000
_cell.angle_alpha   90.00
_cell.angle_beta   90.00
_cell.angle_gamma   90.00
#
_symmetry.space_group_name_H-M   'P 1'
#
loop_
_entity.id
_entity.type
_entity.pdbx_description
1 polymer ?
#
loop_
_entity_poly.entity_id
_entity_poly.type
_entity_poly.pdbx_seq_one_letter_code
_entity_poly.pdbx_strand_id
1 'polypeptide(L)'
;MSSIAVVTLLAVIASKSPTGFSDTGRLLADCAGSRQFVSGYVTGWLDKWNRDDLVARRGIAESIPNARAMTNWAYFGESVGVDMCIPASIDAARISDMLCGFLGRNPTLKDVPAEEAMSTFAGLNFPCEPK
;
A
#
# COMPACT_ATOMS: atom_id res chain seq x y z
N MET A 1 53.68 -13.98 -17.62
CA MET A 1 52.60 -14.48 -18.50
C MET A 1 51.47 -14.97 -17.61
N SER A 2 50.23 -14.70 -18.03
CA SER A 2 49.01 -14.56 -17.24
C SER A 2 48.55 -15.77 -16.43
N SER A 3 48.14 -15.52 -15.18
CA SER A 3 47.19 -16.37 -14.47
C SER A 3 45.83 -15.69 -14.50
N ILE A 4 44.93 -16.14 -15.38
CA ILE A 4 43.54 -15.69 -15.39
C ILE A 4 42.80 -16.56 -14.38
N ALA A 5 42.60 -16.02 -13.17
CA ALA A 5 41.62 -16.53 -12.23
C ALA A 5 40.45 -15.55 -12.21
N VAL A 6 39.57 -15.65 -13.22
CA VAL A 6 38.25 -15.01 -13.18
C VAL A 6 37.40 -15.87 -12.27
N VAL A 7 37.51 -15.63 -10.97
CA VAL A 7 36.60 -16.18 -9.98
C VAL A 7 35.23 -15.61 -10.31
N THR A 8 34.35 -16.52 -10.70
CA THR A 8 32.91 -16.38 -10.90
C THR A 8 32.27 -15.56 -9.77
N LEU A 9 32.14 -14.25 -9.97
CA LEU A 9 31.27 -13.38 -9.18
C LEU A 9 29.94 -13.21 -9.93
N LEU A 10 29.33 -14.32 -10.30
CA LEU A 10 27.90 -14.41 -10.60
C LEU A 10 27.24 -15.08 -9.41
N ALA A 11 27.41 -14.47 -8.23
CA ALA A 11 26.34 -14.53 -7.24
C ALA A 11 25.18 -13.77 -7.88
N VAL A 12 24.39 -14.50 -8.68
CA VAL A 12 23.00 -14.17 -8.91
C VAL A 12 22.44 -14.04 -7.52
N ILE A 13 22.38 -12.79 -7.04
CA ILE A 13 21.52 -12.42 -5.94
C ILE A 13 20.19 -12.94 -6.44
N ALA A 14 19.74 -14.06 -5.88
CA ALA A 14 18.37 -14.46 -5.95
C ALA A 14 17.64 -13.29 -5.29
N SER A 15 17.35 -12.26 -6.07
CA SER A 15 16.46 -11.20 -5.71
C SER A 15 15.17 -11.95 -5.44
N LYS A 16 14.92 -12.22 -4.16
CA LYS A 16 13.56 -12.19 -3.65
C LYS A 16 13.04 -10.88 -4.19
N SER A 17 12.31 -10.95 -5.31
CA SER A 17 11.55 -9.84 -5.83
C SER A 17 10.85 -9.29 -4.59
N PRO A 18 11.16 -8.07 -4.13
CA PRO A 18 10.54 -7.59 -2.91
C PRO A 18 9.04 -7.68 -3.17
N THR A 19 8.32 -8.32 -2.26
CA THR A 19 6.89 -8.65 -2.37
C THR A 19 6.00 -7.40 -2.29
N GLY A 20 6.51 -6.25 -2.77
CA GLY A 20 5.93 -4.92 -2.83
C GLY A 20 7.04 -3.92 -3.20
N PHE A 21 6.69 -2.77 -3.77
CA PHE A 21 7.65 -1.70 -4.12
C PHE A 21 8.41 -1.14 -2.89
N SER A 22 7.90 -1.39 -1.68
CA SER A 22 8.48 -0.97 -0.41
C SER A 22 8.10 -1.93 0.73
N ASP A 23 9.04 -2.15 1.65
CA ASP A 23 8.79 -2.76 2.95
C ASP A 23 8.58 -1.69 4.03
N THR A 24 8.04 -2.13 5.17
CA THR A 24 7.78 -1.27 6.33
C THR A 24 9.08 -0.78 6.98
N GLY A 25 10.17 -1.54 6.89
CA GLY A 25 11.48 -1.14 7.43
C GLY A 25 11.99 0.15 6.82
N ARG A 26 11.83 0.31 5.50
CA ARG A 26 12.17 1.56 4.80
C ARG A 26 11.29 2.73 5.22
N LEU A 27 9.98 2.52 5.39
CA LEU A 27 9.07 3.56 5.88
C LEU A 27 9.43 3.97 7.31
N LEU A 28 9.70 3.02 8.19
CA LEU A 28 10.09 3.26 9.57
C LEU A 28 11.42 4.04 9.66
N ALA A 29 12.40 3.70 8.81
CA ALA A 29 13.66 4.45 8.74
C ALA A 29 13.45 5.90 8.29
N ASP A 30 12.60 6.13 7.28
CA ASP A 30 12.30 7.48 6.81
C ASP A 30 11.46 8.30 7.81
N CYS A 31 10.61 7.64 8.61
CA CYS A 31 9.86 8.28 9.70
C CYS A 31 10.75 8.97 10.75
N ALA A 32 11.93 8.41 11.01
CA ALA A 32 12.93 8.97 11.92
C ALA A 32 13.81 10.06 11.25
N GLY A 33 13.69 10.23 9.94
CA GLY A 33 14.51 11.13 9.12
C GLY A 33 13.66 12.14 8.33
N SER A 34 13.75 12.08 7.00
CA SER A 34 13.22 13.11 6.10
C SER A 34 11.70 13.15 5.99
N ARG A 35 11.03 12.02 6.22
CA ARG A 35 9.59 11.78 6.00
C ARG A 35 9.09 11.97 4.56
N GLN A 36 9.97 12.28 3.61
CA GLN A 36 9.58 12.51 2.22
C GLN A 36 9.08 11.23 1.55
N PHE A 37 9.73 10.10 1.86
CA PHE A 37 9.33 8.81 1.31
C PHE A 37 7.99 8.36 1.89
N VAL A 38 7.77 8.51 3.20
CA VAL A 38 6.48 8.20 3.83
C VAL A 38 5.36 9.09 3.30
N SER A 39 5.62 10.39 3.12
CA SER A 39 4.63 11.33 2.58
C SER A 39 4.23 10.96 1.14
N GLY A 40 5.21 10.63 0.30
CA GLY A 40 4.97 10.16 -1.06
C GLY A 40 4.23 8.82 -1.09
N TYR A 41 4.58 7.90 -0.20
CA TYR A 41 3.92 6.60 -0.09
C TYR A 41 2.44 6.76 0.29
N VAL A 42 2.13 7.54 1.33
CA VAL A 42 0.74 7.80 1.75
C VAL A 42 -0.05 8.45 0.62
N THR A 43 0.51 9.47 -0.05
CA THR A 43 -0.18 10.16 -1.16
C THR A 43 -0.46 9.19 -2.32
N GLY A 44 0.53 8.37 -2.71
CA GLY A 44 0.35 7.40 -3.78
C GLY A 44 -0.66 6.30 -3.42
N TRP A 45 -0.68 5.86 -2.17
CA TRP A 45 -1.65 4.90 -1.66
C TRP A 45 -3.07 5.49 -1.71
N LEU A 46 -3.26 6.73 -1.28
CA LEU A 46 -4.55 7.43 -1.35
C LEU A 46 -5.03 7.62 -2.81
N ASP A 47 -4.15 8.02 -3.73
CA ASP A 47 -4.52 8.18 -5.15
C ASP A 47 -4.91 6.84 -5.79
N LYS A 48 -4.16 5.76 -5.48
CA LYS A 48 -4.49 4.39 -5.92
C LYS A 48 -5.91 4.03 -5.51
N TRP A 49 -6.25 4.11 -4.22
CA TRP A 49 -7.56 3.69 -3.73
C TRP A 49 -8.70 4.56 -4.26
N ASN A 50 -8.49 5.87 -4.37
CA ASN A 50 -9.48 6.76 -4.96
C ASN A 50 -9.77 6.40 -6.43
N ARG A 51 -8.74 6.04 -7.21
CA ARG A 51 -8.92 5.60 -8.60
C ARG A 51 -9.56 4.22 -8.69
N ASP A 52 -9.16 3.28 -7.84
CA ASP A 52 -9.70 1.92 -7.85
C ASP A 52 -11.19 1.90 -7.46
N ASP A 53 -11.62 2.68 -6.46
CA ASP A 53 -13.04 2.86 -6.10
C ASP A 53 -13.83 3.46 -7.27
N LEU A 54 -13.31 4.50 -7.91
CA LEU A 54 -13.96 5.12 -9.06
C LEU A 54 -14.12 4.13 -10.23
N VAL A 55 -13.10 3.32 -10.51
CA VAL A 55 -13.14 2.27 -11.53
C VAL A 55 -14.18 1.21 -11.17
N ALA A 56 -14.22 0.75 -9.92
CA ALA A 56 -15.20 -0.23 -9.46
C ALA A 56 -16.64 0.27 -9.60
N ARG A 57 -16.95 1.47 -9.10
CA ARG A 57 -18.28 2.08 -9.19
C ARG A 57 -18.74 2.27 -10.63
N ARG A 58 -17.83 2.78 -11.48
CA ARG A 58 -18.11 2.97 -12.90
C ARG A 58 -18.36 1.65 -13.61
N GLY A 59 -17.56 0.63 -13.34
CA GLY A 59 -17.73 -0.70 -13.91
C GLY A 59 -19.08 -1.32 -13.57
N ILE A 60 -19.55 -1.16 -12.33
CA ILE A 60 -20.91 -1.58 -11.93
C ILE A 60 -21.97 -0.83 -12.74
N ALA A 61 -21.90 0.50 -12.79
CA ALA A 61 -22.89 1.34 -13.47
C ALA A 61 -22.98 1.05 -14.98
N GLU A 62 -21.83 0.89 -15.65
CA GLU A 62 -21.76 0.56 -17.08
C GLU A 62 -22.19 -0.89 -17.38
N SER A 63 -22.29 -1.74 -16.37
CA SER A 63 -22.68 -3.15 -16.51
C SER A 63 -24.17 -3.41 -16.33
N ILE A 64 -25.01 -2.40 -16.04
CA ILE A 64 -26.47 -2.54 -15.91
C ILE A 64 -27.08 -2.63 -17.31
N PRO A 65 -26.97 -3.80 -17.98
CA PRO A 65 -27.96 -4.86 -17.76
C PRO A 65 -27.39 -6.29 -17.69
N ASN A 66 -26.07 -6.47 -17.69
CA ASN A 66 -25.38 -7.76 -17.64
C ASN A 66 -25.02 -8.14 -16.20
N ALA A 67 -25.87 -8.98 -15.58
CA ALA A 67 -25.69 -9.44 -14.21
C ALA A 67 -24.31 -10.06 -13.93
N ARG A 68 -23.73 -10.83 -14.88
CA ARG A 68 -22.39 -11.42 -14.70
C ARG A 68 -21.31 -10.35 -14.62
N ALA A 69 -21.37 -9.36 -15.53
CA ALA A 69 -20.43 -8.25 -15.51
C ALA A 69 -20.58 -7.45 -14.21
N MET A 70 -21.81 -7.19 -13.76
CA MET A 70 -22.07 -6.54 -12.47
C MET A 70 -21.47 -7.31 -11.29
N THR A 71 -21.63 -8.64 -11.22
CA THR A 71 -21.05 -9.44 -10.14
C THR A 71 -19.52 -9.41 -10.16
N ASN A 72 -18.89 -9.46 -11.33
CA ASN A 72 -17.43 -9.34 -11.44
C ASN A 72 -16.92 -7.98 -10.95
N TRP A 73 -17.63 -6.90 -11.29
CA TRP A 73 -17.29 -5.56 -10.82
C TRP A 73 -17.58 -5.35 -9.33
N ALA A 74 -18.63 -5.96 -8.80
CA ALA A 74 -18.91 -5.99 -7.36
C ALA A 74 -17.80 -6.74 -6.62
N TYR A 75 -17.39 -7.92 -7.10
CA TYR A 75 -16.25 -8.66 -6.55
C TYR A 75 -14.95 -7.84 -6.62
N PHE A 76 -14.71 -7.14 -7.74
CA PHE A 76 -13.58 -6.23 -7.85
C PHE A 76 -13.69 -5.11 -6.81
N GLY A 77 -14.83 -4.44 -6.68
CA GLY A 77 -15.05 -3.39 -5.67
C GLY A 77 -14.81 -3.86 -4.23
N GLU A 78 -15.29 -5.06 -3.87
CA GLU A 78 -15.01 -5.69 -2.57
C GLU A 78 -13.51 -6.01 -2.41
N SER A 79 -12.85 -6.51 -3.46
CA SER A 79 -11.39 -6.76 -3.45
C SER A 79 -10.55 -5.48 -3.41
N VAL A 80 -11.13 -4.37 -3.86
CA VAL A 80 -10.60 -3.02 -3.75
C VAL A 80 -10.84 -2.46 -2.34
N GLY A 81 -11.61 -3.14 -1.48
CA GLY A 81 -11.46 -3.03 -0.03
C GLY A 81 -11.50 -1.62 0.55
N VAL A 82 -12.29 -0.70 -0.01
CA VAL A 82 -12.47 0.64 0.57
C VAL A 82 -13.56 0.59 1.65
N ASP A 83 -13.37 -0.25 2.66
CA ASP A 83 -14.11 -0.13 3.92
C ASP A 83 -13.37 0.81 4.89
N MET A 84 -12.90 1.93 4.32
CA MET A 84 -12.19 2.98 5.02
C MET A 84 -12.86 4.33 4.77
N CYS A 85 -13.13 5.05 5.84
CA CYS A 85 -13.83 6.32 5.82
C CYS A 85 -12.93 7.40 6.43
N ILE A 86 -12.01 7.93 5.61
CA ILE A 86 -11.10 9.01 6.03
C ILE A 86 -11.91 10.32 6.11
N PRO A 87 -12.00 10.99 7.28
CA PRO A 87 -12.69 12.26 7.41
C PRO A 87 -12.05 13.35 6.55
N ALA A 88 -12.87 14.23 5.95
CA ALA A 88 -12.39 15.35 5.12
C ALA A 88 -11.45 16.32 5.86
N SER A 89 -11.47 16.32 7.20
CA SER A 89 -10.58 17.13 8.03
C SER A 89 -9.17 16.53 8.21
N ILE A 90 -8.92 15.30 7.72
CA ILE A 90 -7.63 14.63 7.83
C ILE A 90 -6.94 14.66 6.47
N ASP A 91 -5.83 15.39 6.39
CA ASP A 91 -5.01 15.47 5.18
C ASP A 91 -3.92 14.39 5.13
N ALA A 92 -3.24 14.29 3.98
CA ALA A 92 -2.18 13.31 3.76
C ALA A 92 -1.01 13.48 4.75
N ALA A 93 -0.68 14.71 5.13
CA ALA A 93 0.40 14.98 6.09
C ALA A 93 0.06 14.41 7.47
N ARG A 94 -1.18 14.61 7.93
CA ARG A 94 -1.67 14.04 9.18
C ARG A 94 -1.67 12.51 9.14
N ILE A 95 -2.05 11.91 8.02
CA ILE A 95 -2.01 10.46 7.84
C ILE A 95 -0.56 9.94 7.88
N SER A 96 0.40 10.65 7.27
CA SER A 96 1.82 10.30 7.34
C SER A 96 2.35 10.32 8.78
N ASP A 97 2.00 11.34 9.57
CA ASP A 97 2.38 11.41 10.98
C ASP A 97 1.76 10.27 11.80
N MET A 98 0.48 9.96 11.56
CA MET A 98 -0.22 8.85 12.20
C MET A 98 0.41 7.50 11.84
N LEU A 99 0.75 7.29 10.57
CA LEU A 99 1.44 6.09 10.08
C LEU A 99 2.81 5.96 10.73
N CYS A 100 3.60 7.03 10.81
CA CYS A 100 4.88 6.99 11.52
C CYS A 100 4.73 6.67 13.00
N GLY A 101 3.70 7.20 13.66
CA GLY A 101 3.37 6.83 15.03
C GLY A 101 3.00 5.35 15.17
N PHE A 102 2.23 4.80 14.22
CA PHE A 102 1.87 3.38 14.17
C PHE A 102 3.12 2.50 13.98
N LEU A 103 3.98 2.81 13.01
CA LEU A 103 5.19 2.04 12.74
C LEU A 103 6.18 2.10 13.91
N GLY A 104 6.35 3.27 14.53
CA GLY A 104 7.22 3.43 15.69
C GLY A 104 6.77 2.62 16.91
N ARG A 105 5.45 2.42 17.09
CA ARG A 105 4.90 1.54 18.14
C ARG A 105 4.96 0.06 17.79
N ASN A 106 5.17 -0.30 16.52
CA ASN A 106 5.15 -1.66 16.03
C ASN A 106 6.42 -2.00 15.22
N PRO A 107 7.62 -1.93 15.83
CA PRO A 107 8.89 -2.13 15.12
C PRO A 107 9.08 -3.56 14.58
N THR A 108 8.30 -4.53 15.08
CA THR A 108 8.27 -5.91 14.59
C THR A 108 7.74 -6.02 13.17
N LEU A 109 7.01 -5.01 12.68
CA LEU A 109 6.48 -4.97 11.31
C LEU A 109 7.54 -4.69 10.25
N LYS A 110 8.81 -4.44 10.61
CA LYS A 110 9.87 -4.01 9.67
C LYS A 110 9.99 -4.87 8.39
N ASP A 111 9.69 -6.16 8.47
CA ASP A 111 9.81 -7.10 7.35
C ASP A 111 8.47 -7.33 6.61
N VAL A 112 7.39 -6.66 7.06
CA VAL A 112 6.05 -6.72 6.46
C VAL A 112 5.99 -5.81 5.24
N PRO A 113 5.35 -6.23 4.13
CA PRO A 113 5.08 -5.36 2.99
C PRO A 113 4.39 -4.07 3.43
N ALA A 114 4.83 -2.92 2.90
CA ALA A 114 4.26 -1.64 3.28
C ALA A 114 2.74 -1.56 3.04
N GLU A 115 2.26 -2.20 1.97
CA GLU A 115 0.84 -2.25 1.61
C GLU A 115 0.01 -2.91 2.71
N GLU A 116 0.48 -4.05 3.24
CA GLU A 116 -0.21 -4.79 4.28
C GLU A 116 -0.25 -4.02 5.59
N ALA A 117 0.87 -3.38 5.95
CA ALA A 117 0.95 -2.50 7.12
C ALA A 117 0.03 -1.28 6.97
N MET A 118 -0.02 -0.66 5.79
CA MET A 118 -0.85 0.51 5.50
C MET A 118 -2.34 0.16 5.50
N SER A 119 -2.75 -0.95 4.89
CA SER A 119 -4.14 -1.41 4.92
C SER A 119 -4.59 -1.75 6.34
N THR A 120 -3.73 -2.39 7.14
CA THR A 120 -4.01 -2.65 8.56
C THR A 120 -4.14 -1.35 9.34
N PHE A 121 -3.21 -0.41 9.17
CA PHE A 121 -3.27 0.92 9.77
C PHE A 121 -4.57 1.66 9.39
N ALA A 122 -4.94 1.66 8.12
CA ALA A 122 -6.13 2.35 7.64
C ALA A 122 -7.41 1.75 8.21
N GLY A 123 -7.54 0.42 8.19
CA GLY A 123 -8.73 -0.27 8.75
C GLY A 123 -8.90 -0.04 10.26
N LEU A 124 -7.80 0.11 11.01
CA LEU A 124 -7.86 0.40 12.44
C LEU A 124 -8.21 1.87 12.76
N ASN A 125 -7.80 2.81 11.91
CA ASN A 125 -7.90 4.25 12.21
C ASN A 125 -9.08 4.93 11.49
N PHE A 126 -9.58 4.34 10.42
CA PHE A 126 -10.64 4.91 9.59
C PHE A 126 -11.76 3.91 9.30
N PRO A 127 -12.32 3.18 10.28
CA PRO A 127 -13.44 2.30 10.02
C PRO A 127 -14.64 3.08 9.51
N CYS A 128 -15.33 2.56 8.50
CA CYS A 128 -16.64 3.09 8.13
C CYS A 128 -17.68 2.70 9.19
N GLU A 129 -18.58 3.62 9.53
CA GLU A 129 -19.71 3.26 10.39
C GLU A 129 -20.60 2.25 9.66
N PRO A 130 -21.09 1.20 10.35
CA PRO A 130 -22.06 0.29 9.77
C PRO A 130 -23.33 1.08 9.40
N LYS A 131 -23.74 0.96 8.13
CA LYS A 131 -24.96 1.59 7.61
C LYS A 131 -26.23 0.95 8.18
#